data_AF-A0A961Q2B8-F1
#
_entry.id   AF-A0A961Q2B8-F1
#
_cell.length_a   1.000
_cell.length_b   1.000
_cell.length_c   1.000
_cell.angle_alpha   90.00
_cell.angle_beta   90.00
_cell.angle_gamma   90.00
#
_symmetry.space_group_name_H-M   'P 1'
#
loop_
_entity.id
_entity.type
_entity.pdbx_description
1 polymer ?
#
loop_
_entity_poly.entity_id
_entity_poly.type
_entity_poly.pdbx_seq_one_letter_code
_entity_poly.pdbx_strand_id
1 'polypeptide(L)'
;DDWLWGGDHDAIKTTITEGRMGVMPPMADAIGGGENVRNVAHYVLSLSDSPHNPVFAQLGREHFAACAACHGEDGKGMQALGAPNLTDRIWLHGWGEQAIVTRVNEGITNAMPAQARLLTPEQIHVLAAYVWQLSRPTAVAAN
;
A
#
# COMPACT_ATOMS: atom_id res chain seq x y z
N ASP A 1 -11.68 2.33 5.09
CA ASP A 1 -11.21 1.32 4.12
C ASP A 1 -10.13 1.93 3.25
N ASP A 2 -9.15 1.13 2.84
CA ASP A 2 -8.08 1.53 1.92
C ASP A 2 -7.96 0.51 0.79
N TRP A 3 -7.73 1.00 -0.43
CA TRP A 3 -7.77 0.21 -1.66
C TRP A 3 -6.60 0.55 -2.57
N LEU A 4 -5.64 -0.37 -2.66
CA LEU A 4 -4.43 -0.22 -3.49
C LEU A 4 -4.72 -0.12 -4.99
N TRP A 5 -5.77 -0.77 -5.48
CA TRP A 5 -6.07 -0.86 -6.92
C TRP A 5 -7.45 -0.28 -7.30
N GLY A 6 -8.01 0.56 -6.43
CA GLY A 6 -9.39 1.05 -6.54
C GLY A 6 -10.39 0.17 -5.78
N GLY A 7 -11.41 0.82 -5.20
CA GLY A 7 -12.41 0.18 -4.33
C GLY A 7 -13.83 0.17 -4.87
N ASP A 8 -14.04 0.67 -6.09
CA ASP A 8 -15.31 0.48 -6.79
C ASP A 8 -15.47 -0.97 -7.26
N HIS A 9 -16.72 -1.34 -7.56
CA HIS A 9 -17.06 -2.71 -7.94
C HIS A 9 -16.28 -3.20 -9.17
N ASP A 10 -16.04 -2.33 -10.15
CA ASP A 10 -15.37 -2.71 -11.40
C ASP A 10 -13.88 -2.89 -11.18
N ALA A 11 -13.24 -2.03 -10.39
CA ALA A 11 -11.84 -2.18 -9.96
C ALA A 11 -11.59 -3.49 -9.19
N ILE A 12 -12.51 -3.85 -8.29
CA ILE A 12 -12.49 -5.11 -7.55
C ILE A 12 -12.65 -6.30 -8.53
N LYS A 13 -13.62 -6.22 -9.43
CA LYS A 13 -13.87 -7.26 -10.44
C LYS A 13 -12.65 -7.46 -11.34
N THR A 14 -12.03 -6.39 -11.83
CA THR A 14 -10.79 -6.45 -12.63
C THR A 14 -9.68 -7.12 -11.84
N THR A 15 -9.48 -6.73 -10.58
CA THR A 15 -8.47 -7.33 -9.70
C THR A 15 -8.68 -8.83 -9.53
N ILE A 16 -9.92 -9.29 -9.31
CA ILE A 16 -10.22 -10.72 -9.19
C ILE A 16 -10.03 -11.45 -10.53
N THR A 17 -10.47 -10.84 -11.63
CA THR A 17 -10.43 -11.46 -12.95
C THR A 17 -9.00 -11.64 -13.45
N GLU A 18 -8.25 -10.54 -13.49
CA GLU A 18 -6.94 -10.45 -14.16
C GLU A 18 -5.78 -10.63 -13.18
N GLY A 19 -6.06 -10.55 -11.88
CA GLY A 19 -5.02 -10.48 -10.86
C GLY A 19 -4.39 -9.09 -10.79
N ARG A 20 -3.48 -8.91 -9.83
CA ARG A 20 -2.68 -7.71 -9.66
C ARG A 20 -1.29 -8.08 -9.17
N MET A 21 -0.30 -7.28 -9.57
CA MET A 21 1.06 -7.39 -9.09
C MET A 21 1.56 -5.99 -8.72
N GLY A 22 1.80 -5.77 -7.43
CA GLY A 22 2.45 -4.57 -6.93
C GLY A 22 3.91 -4.89 -6.60
N VAL A 23 4.84 -4.08 -7.10
CA VAL A 23 6.28 -4.29 -6.89
C VAL A 23 6.87 -3.03 -6.28
N MET A 24 7.45 -3.19 -5.10
CA MET A 24 8.37 -2.22 -4.52
C MET A 24 9.78 -2.83 -4.61
N PRO A 25 10.69 -2.30 -5.44
CA PRO A 25 12.05 -2.80 -5.48
C PRO A 25 12.80 -2.46 -4.18
N PRO A 26 13.93 -3.13 -3.90
CA PRO A 26 14.90 -2.65 -2.91
C PRO A 26 15.29 -1.19 -3.20
N MET A 27 15.17 -0.32 -2.21
CA MET A 27 15.40 1.12 -2.34
C MET A 27 16.61 1.61 -1.53
N ALA A 28 17.24 0.76 -0.74
CA ALA A 28 18.36 1.16 0.13
C ALA A 28 19.48 1.86 -0.65
N ASP A 29 19.96 1.28 -1.75
CA ASP A 29 21.03 1.87 -2.55
C ASP A 29 20.62 3.20 -3.20
N ALA A 30 19.34 3.35 -3.57
CA ALA A 30 18.83 4.58 -4.18
C ALA A 30 18.86 5.79 -3.24
N ILE A 31 18.97 5.55 -1.93
CA ILE A 31 19.06 6.60 -0.89
C ILE A 31 20.40 6.56 -0.15
N GLY A 32 21.40 5.82 -0.63
CA GLY A 32 22.74 5.74 -0.03
C GLY A 32 22.88 4.75 1.13
N GLY A 33 21.87 3.92 1.41
CA GLY A 33 21.92 2.81 2.36
C GLY A 33 22.09 3.24 3.83
N GLY A 34 22.47 2.26 4.67
CA GLY A 34 22.86 2.50 6.07
C GLY A 34 21.82 3.29 6.88
N GLU A 35 22.28 4.38 7.51
CA GLU A 35 21.42 5.23 8.36
C GLU A 35 20.33 5.96 7.57
N ASN A 36 20.49 6.17 6.26
CA ASN A 36 19.48 6.86 5.45
C ASN A 36 18.19 6.04 5.34
N VAL A 37 18.31 4.69 5.37
CA VAL A 37 17.15 3.79 5.42
C VAL A 37 16.36 3.99 6.72
N ARG A 38 17.06 4.18 7.83
CA ARG A 38 16.45 4.49 9.13
C ARG A 38 15.80 5.87 9.13
N ASN A 39 16.50 6.87 8.59
CA ASN A 39 16.00 8.24 8.48
C ASN A 39 14.69 8.29 7.68
N VAL A 40 14.68 7.69 6.48
CA VAL A 40 13.46 7.66 5.65
C VAL A 40 12.34 6.85 6.32
N ALA A 41 12.65 5.80 7.07
CA ALA A 41 11.64 5.05 7.81
C ALA A 41 10.90 5.92 8.85
N HIS A 42 11.63 6.78 9.58
CA HIS A 42 11.02 7.73 10.49
C HIS A 42 10.26 8.86 9.77
N TYR A 43 10.73 9.29 8.60
CA TYR A 43 9.97 10.23 7.78
C TYR A 43 8.64 9.63 7.33
N VAL A 44 8.64 8.39 6.83
CA VAL A 44 7.42 7.67 6.45
C VAL A 44 6.46 7.50 7.62
N LEU A 45 6.97 7.16 8.82
CA LEU A 45 6.13 7.11 10.03
C LEU A 45 5.50 8.49 10.35
N SER A 46 6.23 9.58 10.12
CA SER A 46 5.71 10.93 10.34
C SER A 46 4.55 11.30 9.42
N LEU A 47 4.47 10.71 8.22
CA LEU A 47 3.38 11.00 7.26
C LEU A 47 2.00 10.58 7.77
N SER A 48 1.94 9.61 8.68
CA SER A 48 0.70 9.08 9.28
C SER A 48 0.48 9.52 10.73
N ASP A 49 1.27 10.49 11.19
CA ASP A 49 1.38 10.88 12.61
C ASP A 49 1.67 9.68 13.53
N SER A 50 2.38 8.67 13.02
CA SER A 50 2.81 7.53 13.82
C SER A 50 3.98 7.94 14.74
N PRO A 51 4.16 7.31 15.92
CA PRO A 51 5.36 7.49 16.74
C PRO A 51 6.65 7.38 15.92
N HIS A 52 7.48 8.42 15.96
CA HIS A 52 8.73 8.51 15.21
C HIS A 52 9.77 9.36 15.95
N ASN A 53 11.04 9.24 15.55
CA ASN A 53 12.09 10.14 15.98
C ASN A 53 12.09 11.40 15.08
N PRO A 54 11.88 12.61 15.63
CA PRO A 54 11.75 13.82 14.82
C PRO A 54 13.06 14.22 14.13
N VAL A 55 14.22 13.90 14.72
CA VAL A 55 15.54 14.19 14.10
C VAL A 55 15.72 13.30 12.87
N PHE A 56 15.46 12.00 12.99
CA PHE A 56 15.56 11.07 11.88
C PHE A 56 14.52 11.37 10.79
N ALA A 57 13.30 11.76 11.16
CA ALA A 57 12.29 12.16 10.19
C ALA A 57 12.70 13.43 9.42
N GLN A 58 13.33 14.40 10.08
CA GLN A 58 13.85 15.58 9.41
C GLN A 58 14.95 15.23 8.40
N LEU A 59 15.90 14.38 8.79
CA LEU A 59 16.97 13.90 7.91
C LEU A 59 16.44 13.02 6.76
N GLY A 60 15.37 12.25 7.00
CA GLY A 60 14.78 11.33 6.02
C GLY A 60 13.96 12.01 4.93
N ARG A 61 13.56 13.27 5.14
CA ARG A 61 12.69 14.01 4.23
C ARG A 61 13.25 14.10 2.81
N GLU A 62 14.54 14.39 2.67
CA GLU A 62 15.18 14.51 1.34
C GLU A 62 15.27 13.17 0.62
N HIS A 63 15.48 12.07 1.35
CA HIS A 63 15.56 10.73 0.79
C HIS A 63 14.21 10.22 0.28
N PHE A 64 13.10 10.74 0.80
CA PHE A 64 11.76 10.40 0.32
C PHE A 64 11.52 10.81 -1.13
N ALA A 65 12.31 11.73 -1.69
CA ALA A 65 12.23 12.08 -3.11
C ALA A 65 12.37 10.84 -4.03
N ALA A 66 13.16 9.84 -3.63
CA ALA A 66 13.29 8.57 -4.36
C ALA A 66 12.02 7.70 -4.26
N CYS A 67 11.22 7.86 -3.21
CA CYS A 67 9.97 7.12 -2.96
C CYS A 67 8.77 7.77 -3.66
N ALA A 68 8.80 9.10 -3.84
CA ALA A 68 7.71 9.90 -4.38
C ALA A 68 7.28 9.50 -5.80
N ALA A 69 8.18 8.90 -6.59
CA ALA A 69 7.88 8.43 -7.94
C ALA A 69 6.76 7.39 -7.99
N CYS A 70 6.57 6.62 -6.91
CA CYS A 70 5.52 5.60 -6.80
C CYS A 70 4.52 5.92 -5.69
N HIS A 71 4.94 6.58 -4.61
CA HIS A 71 4.08 6.89 -3.48
C HIS A 71 3.49 8.30 -3.52
N GLY A 72 3.81 9.10 -4.54
CA GLY A 72 3.44 10.51 -4.62
C GLY A 72 4.29 11.40 -3.71
N GLU A 73 4.38 12.69 -4.04
CA GLU A 73 5.14 13.66 -3.24
C GLU A 73 4.55 13.85 -1.83
N ASP A 74 3.24 13.68 -1.71
CA ASP A 74 2.51 13.74 -0.44
C ASP A 74 2.36 12.37 0.24
N GLY A 75 2.93 11.31 -0.33
CA GLY A 75 2.89 9.96 0.22
C GLY A 75 1.52 9.28 0.14
N LYS A 76 0.56 9.81 -0.63
CA LYS A 76 -0.80 9.23 -0.72
C LYS A 76 -0.90 7.95 -1.54
N GLY A 77 0.20 7.49 -2.13
CA GLY A 77 0.21 6.30 -2.97
C GLY A 77 -0.30 6.58 -4.39
N MET A 78 -0.26 5.53 -5.21
CA MET A 78 -0.68 5.58 -6.61
C MET A 78 -1.42 4.29 -6.95
N GLN A 79 -2.75 4.39 -7.12
CA GLN A 79 -3.58 3.22 -7.41
C GLN A 79 -3.22 2.52 -8.73
N ALA A 80 -2.72 3.28 -9.71
CA ALA A 80 -2.26 2.73 -10.98
C ALA A 80 -1.07 1.76 -10.82
N LEU A 81 -0.31 1.87 -9.74
CA LEU A 81 0.84 1.02 -9.42
C LEU A 81 0.57 0.06 -8.26
N GLY A 82 -0.60 0.15 -7.61
CA GLY A 82 -0.86 -0.56 -6.36
C GLY A 82 -0.01 -0.04 -5.19
N ALA A 83 0.54 1.18 -5.31
CA ALA A 83 1.40 1.76 -4.28
C ALA A 83 0.54 2.26 -3.12
N PRO A 84 0.80 1.82 -1.87
CA PRO A 84 -0.02 2.16 -0.72
C PRO A 84 0.09 3.62 -0.32
N ASN A 85 -0.98 4.10 0.29
CA ASN A 85 -1.02 5.35 1.01
C ASN A 85 -0.19 5.24 2.30
N LEU A 86 0.87 6.03 2.41
CA LEU A 86 1.75 6.06 3.57
C LEU A 86 1.30 7.08 4.63
N THR A 87 0.28 7.89 4.33
CA THR A 87 -0.27 8.92 5.22
C THR A 87 -1.37 8.39 6.14
N ASP A 88 -1.85 7.18 5.93
CA ASP A 88 -2.84 6.56 6.80
C ASP A 88 -2.20 5.55 7.79
N ARG A 89 -3.06 4.91 8.58
CA ARG A 89 -2.65 3.98 9.63
C ARG A 89 -2.92 2.52 9.25
N ILE A 90 -3.09 2.22 7.96
CA ILE A 90 -3.43 0.89 7.46
C ILE A 90 -2.16 0.25 6.88
N TRP A 91 -1.65 -0.77 7.57
CA TRP A 91 -0.38 -1.41 7.23
C TRP A 91 -0.59 -2.89 6.91
N LEU A 92 -0.34 -3.27 5.65
CA LEU A 92 -0.49 -4.67 5.21
C LEU A 92 0.68 -5.56 5.64
N HIS A 93 1.90 -5.00 5.68
CA HIS A 93 3.16 -5.75 5.86
C HIS A 93 3.85 -5.49 7.20
N GLY A 94 3.05 -5.20 8.23
CA GLY A 94 3.53 -4.77 9.54
C GLY A 94 3.79 -3.28 9.61
N TRP A 95 3.82 -2.77 10.84
CA TRP A 95 3.99 -1.36 11.17
C TRP A 95 5.24 -1.14 12.03
N GLY A 96 5.79 0.07 11.97
CA GLY A 96 6.93 0.51 12.78
C GLY A 96 8.24 0.56 12.00
N GLU A 97 9.26 1.11 12.65
CA GLU A 97 10.59 1.36 12.07
C GLU A 97 11.16 0.11 11.39
N GLN A 98 11.20 -1.02 12.11
CA GLN A 98 11.79 -2.26 11.58
C GLN A 98 11.04 -2.77 10.35
N ALA A 99 9.71 -2.68 10.31
CA ALA A 99 8.93 -3.12 9.17
C ALA A 99 9.28 -2.29 7.93
N ILE A 100 9.35 -0.96 8.07
CA ILE A 100 9.68 -0.05 6.97
C ILE A 100 11.13 -0.24 6.53
N VAL A 101 12.08 -0.32 7.47
CA VAL A 101 13.50 -0.59 7.19
C VAL A 101 13.66 -1.89 6.40
N THR A 102 12.96 -2.96 6.80
CA THR A 102 13.00 -4.23 6.07
C THR A 102 12.43 -4.07 4.65
N ARG A 103 11.29 -3.37 4.47
CA ARG A 103 10.73 -3.16 3.13
C ARG A 103 11.60 -2.30 2.23
N VAL A 104 12.26 -1.28 2.77
CA VAL A 104 13.19 -0.43 2.00
C VAL A 104 14.45 -1.21 1.60
N ASN A 105 14.95 -2.11 2.46
CA ASN A 105 16.13 -2.93 2.16
C ASN A 105 15.83 -4.09 1.20
N GLU A 106 14.73 -4.79 1.40
CA GLU A 106 14.44 -6.05 0.69
C GLU A 106 13.48 -5.87 -0.49
N GLY A 107 12.75 -4.75 -0.54
CA GLY A 107 11.58 -4.62 -1.40
C GLY A 107 10.44 -5.57 -1.01
N ILE A 108 9.42 -5.63 -1.87
CA ILE A 108 8.33 -6.60 -1.80
C ILE A 108 7.62 -6.73 -3.14
N THR A 109 7.21 -7.96 -3.47
CA THR A 109 6.28 -8.24 -4.57
C THR A 109 4.99 -8.80 -4.00
N ASN A 110 3.90 -8.04 -4.12
CA ASN A 110 2.56 -8.47 -3.75
C ASN A 110 1.84 -9.00 -4.99
N ALA A 111 1.45 -10.27 -4.96
CA ALA A 111 0.74 -10.91 -6.05
C ALA A 111 -0.66 -11.34 -5.59
N MET A 112 -1.69 -10.82 -6.27
CA MET A 112 -3.04 -11.37 -6.26
C MET A 112 -3.19 -12.13 -7.59
N PRO A 113 -3.21 -13.47 -7.59
CA PRO A 113 -3.29 -14.25 -8.84
C PRO A 113 -4.64 -14.08 -9.54
N ALA A 114 -4.63 -14.11 -10.87
CA ALA A 114 -5.85 -14.09 -11.67
C ALA A 114 -6.76 -15.29 -11.36
N GLN A 115 -8.03 -15.02 -11.07
CA GLN A 115 -9.02 -16.07 -10.76
C GLN A 115 -9.85 -16.49 -11.97
N ALA A 116 -9.71 -15.82 -13.13
CA ALA A 116 -10.44 -16.15 -14.36
C ALA A 116 -10.17 -17.57 -14.90
N ARG A 117 -9.11 -18.25 -14.42
CA ARG A 117 -8.85 -19.66 -14.75
C ARG A 117 -9.63 -20.65 -13.89
N LEU A 118 -10.16 -20.20 -12.76
CA LEU A 118 -10.81 -21.04 -11.74
C LEU A 118 -12.31 -20.74 -11.62
N LEU A 119 -12.74 -19.51 -11.92
CA LEU A 119 -14.10 -19.04 -11.72
C LEU A 119 -14.71 -18.53 -13.03
N THR A 120 -16.02 -18.72 -13.19
CA THR A 120 -16.77 -18.15 -14.32
C THR A 120 -16.95 -16.64 -14.16
N PRO A 121 -17.25 -15.89 -15.24
CA PRO A 121 -17.53 -14.45 -15.16
C PRO A 121 -18.64 -14.09 -14.17
N GLU A 122 -19.67 -14.93 -14.06
CA GLU A 122 -20.81 -14.74 -13.13
C GLU A 122 -20.37 -14.97 -11.68
N GLN A 123 -19.56 -16.01 -11.43
CA GLN A 123 -19.01 -16.26 -10.09
C GLN A 123 -18.10 -15.11 -9.65
N ILE A 124 -17.26 -14.59 -10.55
CA ILE A 124 -16.40 -13.43 -10.27
C ILE A 124 -17.25 -12.18 -10.02
N HIS A 125 -18.33 -11.98 -10.76
CA HIS A 125 -19.24 -10.85 -10.54
C HIS A 125 -19.87 -10.89 -9.14
N VAL A 126 -20.39 -12.05 -8.72
CA VAL A 126 -20.94 -12.23 -7.37
C VAL A 126 -19.87 -12.05 -6.29
N LEU A 127 -18.66 -12.57 -6.52
CA LEU A 127 -17.54 -12.41 -5.58
C LEU A 127 -17.11 -10.94 -5.45
N ALA A 128 -17.04 -10.21 -6.56
CA ALA A 128 -16.72 -8.79 -6.56
C ALA A 128 -17.77 -7.98 -5.79
N ALA A 129 -19.06 -8.28 -6.01
CA ALA A 129 -20.16 -7.67 -5.24
C ALA A 129 -20.06 -7.98 -3.75
N TYR A 130 -19.72 -9.23 -3.38
CA TYR A 130 -19.51 -9.61 -1.98
C TYR A 130 -18.36 -8.85 -1.34
N VAL A 131 -17.18 -8.79 -1.98
CA VAL A 131 -16.02 -8.05 -1.49
C VAL A 131 -16.33 -6.55 -1.37
N TRP A 132 -17.02 -5.98 -2.36
CA TRP A 132 -17.46 -4.59 -2.33
C TRP A 132 -18.46 -4.30 -1.20
N GLN A 133 -19.30 -5.27 -0.84
CA GLN A 133 -20.21 -5.14 0.30
C GLN A 133 -19.47 -5.13 1.65
N LEU A 134 -18.31 -5.80 1.77
CA LEU A 134 -17.52 -5.81 3.01
C LEU A 134 -16.96 -4.43 3.38
N SER A 135 -16.75 -3.55 2.39
CA SER A 135 -16.32 -2.16 2.60
C SER A 135 -17.49 -1.17 2.76
N ARG A 136 -18.72 -1.66 2.88
CA ARG A 136 -19.88 -0.81 3.17
C ARG A 136 -20.26 -0.94 4.64
N PRO A 137 -20.47 0.19 5.36
CA PRO A 137 -21.04 0.11 6.68
C PRO A 137 -22.37 -0.64 6.58
N THR A 138 -22.53 -1.66 7.40
CA THR A 138 -23.79 -2.38 7.52
C THR A 138 -24.85 -1.39 7.96
N ALA A 139 -25.76 -1.04 7.05
CA ALA A 139 -27.03 -0.45 7.45
C ALA A 139 -27.76 -1.53 8.25
N VAL A 140 -27.57 -1.54 9.57
CA VAL A 140 -28.51 -2.22 10.46
C VAL A 140 -29.82 -1.52 10.23
N ALA A 141 -30.76 -2.19 9.56
CA ALA A 141 -32.10 -1.69 9.40
C ALA A 141 -32.65 -1.42 10.81
N ALA A 142 -32.86 -0.14 11.13
CA ALA A 142 -33.60 0.24 12.31
C ALA A 142 -35.03 -0.23 12.10
N ASN A 143 -35.45 -1.24 12.88
CA ASN A 143 -36.84 -1.65 13.01
C ASN A 143 -37.62 -0.62 13.84
#